data_AF-A0AA41MET7-F1
#
_entry.id   AF-A0AA41MET7-F1
#
_cell.length_a   1.000
_cell.length_b   1.000
_cell.length_c   1.000
_cell.angle_alpha   90.00
_cell.angle_beta   90.00
_cell.angle_gamma   90.00
#
_symmetry.space_group_name_H-M   'P 1'
#
loop_
_entity.id
_entity.type
_entity.pdbx_description
1 polymer ?
#
loop_
_entity_poly.entity_id
_entity_poly.type
_entity_poly.pdbx_seq_one_letter_code
_entity_poly.pdbx_strand_id
1 'polypeptide(L)'
;MWTSTIYSHLTTKYLKEGGLLTLAGAKAALDGTPGIIGYGMAKGAVHQLCQSLAGKNSGMPPGPAAIPVLPVTLDSPMNRKSMPEADFSSCSPLEFLVKTFHDRTQGKTDPVREV
;
A
#
# COMPACT_ATOMS: atom_id res chain seq x y z
N MET A 1 6.36 -6.93 -6.18
CA MET A 1 5.29 -7.76 -6.79
C MET A 1 5.19 -9.12 -6.12
N TRP A 2 6.22 -9.98 -6.12
CA TRP A 2 6.10 -11.34 -5.57
C TRP A 2 5.69 -11.43 -4.10
N THR A 3 6.22 -10.55 -3.26
CA THR A 3 5.80 -10.44 -1.86
C THR A 3 4.30 -10.15 -1.77
N SER A 4 3.78 -9.21 -2.56
CA SER A 4 2.35 -8.88 -2.62
C SER A 4 1.50 -10.09 -3.02
N THR A 5 1.93 -10.88 -4.01
CA THR A 5 1.23 -12.11 -4.41
C THR A 5 1.20 -13.14 -3.29
N ILE A 6 2.34 -13.37 -2.62
CA ILE A 6 2.44 -14.30 -1.49
C ILE A 6 1.53 -13.85 -0.34
N TYR A 7 1.58 -12.57 0.05
CA TYR A 7 0.73 -12.03 1.11
C TYR A 7 -0.75 -12.09 0.74
N SER A 8 -1.11 -11.88 -0.52
CA SER A 8 -2.50 -12.01 -0.98
C SER A 8 -3.00 -13.44 -0.78
N HIS A 9 -2.19 -14.45 -1.12
CA HIS A 9 -2.51 -15.86 -0.90
C HIS A 9 -2.55 -16.24 0.59
N LEU A 10 -1.66 -15.69 1.42
CA LEU A 10 -1.73 -15.89 2.87
C LEU A 10 -3.01 -15.27 3.44
N THR A 11 -3.44 -14.14 2.89
CA THR A 11 -4.62 -13.42 3.33
C THR A 11 -5.89 -14.22 3.12
N THR A 12 -6.03 -14.91 1.98
CA THR A 12 -7.20 -15.77 1.71
C THR A 12 -7.31 -16.96 2.67
N LYS A 13 -6.21 -17.33 3.34
CA LYS A 13 -6.15 -18.48 4.25
C LYS A 13 -6.22 -18.11 5.73
N TYR A 14 -5.63 -16.98 6.10
CA TYR A 14 -5.32 -16.68 7.50
C TYR A 14 -5.83 -15.33 7.99
N LEU A 15 -6.31 -14.46 7.10
CA LEU A 15 -6.87 -13.18 7.54
C LEU A 15 -8.26 -13.41 8.14
N LYS A 16 -8.48 -12.88 9.34
CA LYS A 16 -9.81 -12.87 9.97
C LYS A 16 -10.80 -12.04 9.15
N GLU A 17 -12.09 -12.34 9.29
CA GLU A 17 -13.15 -11.47 8.78
C GLU A 17 -13.00 -10.05 9.33
N GLY A 18 -13.26 -9.05 8.49
CA GLY A 18 -13.01 -7.65 8.84
C GLY A 18 -11.52 -7.29 9.03
N GLY A 19 -10.60 -8.16 8.64
CA GLY A 19 -9.16 -7.90 8.71
C GLY A 19 -8.67 -6.91 7.65
N LEU A 20 -7.40 -6.51 7.76
CA LEU A 20 -6.79 -5.54 6.86
C LEU A 20 -5.59 -6.15 6.12
N LEU A 21 -5.57 -6.02 4.79
CA LEU A 21 -4.41 -6.26 3.96
C LEU A 21 -3.92 -4.93 3.38
N THR A 22 -2.71 -4.51 3.74
CA THR A 22 -2.06 -3.34 3.14
C THR A 22 -0.94 -3.76 2.21
N LEU A 23 -0.93 -3.24 0.98
CA LEU A 23 0.13 -3.50 0.01
C LEU A 23 0.88 -2.21 -0.35
N ALA A 24 2.20 -2.30 -0.55
CA ALA A 24 3.03 -1.14 -0.85
C ALA A 24 2.96 -0.77 -2.33
N GLY A 25 2.13 0.21 -2.66
CA GLY A 25 2.08 0.90 -3.95
C GLY A 25 3.12 2.01 -4.06
N ALA A 26 2.81 3.02 -4.88
CA ALA A 26 3.62 4.21 -5.13
C ALA A 26 2.76 5.23 -5.88
N LYS A 27 2.81 6.52 -5.52
CA LYS A 27 2.06 7.55 -6.24
C LYS A 27 2.54 7.69 -7.70
N ALA A 28 3.84 7.59 -7.94
CA ALA A 28 4.43 7.76 -9.27
C ALA A 28 3.92 6.75 -10.31
N ALA A 29 3.48 5.56 -9.88
CA ALA A 29 3.01 4.51 -10.78
C ALA A 29 1.52 4.65 -11.17
N LEU A 30 0.88 5.76 -10.80
CA LEU A 30 -0.43 6.14 -11.33
C LEU A 30 -0.33 6.68 -12.77
N ASP A 31 0.86 7.15 -13.16
CA ASP A 31 1.16 7.71 -14.47
C ASP A 31 2.36 6.98 -15.12
N GLY A 32 2.74 7.39 -16.33
CA GLY A 32 3.93 6.87 -17.01
C GLY A 32 5.22 7.20 -16.25
N THR A 33 6.09 6.21 -16.06
CA THR A 33 7.35 6.34 -15.31
C THR A 33 8.59 6.14 -16.20
N PRO A 34 8.86 7.00 -17.19
CA PRO A 34 9.92 6.78 -18.18
C PRO A 34 11.33 6.68 -17.57
N GLY A 35 11.59 7.39 -16.46
CA GLY A 35 12.89 7.36 -15.77
C GLY A 35 13.11 6.17 -14.84
N ILE A 36 12.05 5.43 -14.50
CA ILE A 36 12.08 4.31 -13.53
C ILE A 36 11.12 3.18 -13.95
N ILE A 37 11.14 2.79 -15.22
CA ILE A 37 10.15 1.88 -15.85
C ILE A 37 9.92 0.61 -15.04
N GLY A 38 10.99 -0.08 -14.63
CA GLY A 38 10.87 -1.33 -13.85
C GLY A 38 10.17 -1.13 -12.50
N TYR A 39 10.42 0.01 -11.84
CA TYR A 39 9.72 0.38 -10.60
C TYR A 39 8.23 0.65 -10.87
N GLY A 40 7.92 1.44 -11.91
CA GLY A 40 6.54 1.75 -12.29
C GLY A 40 5.75 0.49 -12.63
N MET A 41 6.29 -0.40 -13.46
CA MET A 41 5.68 -1.70 -13.77
C MET A 41 5.40 -2.51 -12.50
N ALA A 42 6.40 -2.64 -11.62
CA ALA A 42 6.26 -3.42 -10.39
C ALA A 42 5.19 -2.86 -9.45
N LYS A 43 5.04 -1.52 -9.39
CA LYS A 43 4.06 -0.85 -8.53
C LYS A 43 2.67 -0.79 -9.17
N GLY A 44 2.57 -0.59 -10.48
CA GLY A 44 1.32 -0.69 -11.22
C GLY A 44 0.69 -2.07 -11.12
N ALA A 45 1.50 -3.14 -11.19
CA ALA A 45 1.02 -4.50 -10.95
C ALA A 45 0.42 -4.69 -9.54
N VAL A 46 1.00 -4.05 -8.51
CA VAL A 46 0.44 -4.08 -7.15
C VAL A 46 -0.89 -3.31 -7.07
N HIS A 47 -1.02 -2.18 -7.78
CA HIS A 47 -2.27 -1.42 -7.82
C HIS A 47 -3.38 -2.24 -8.47
N GLN A 48 -3.09 -2.86 -9.61
CA GLN A 48 -4.01 -3.74 -10.31
C GLN A 48 -4.42 -4.91 -9.40
N LEU A 49 -3.45 -5.57 -8.74
CA LEU A 49 -3.73 -6.65 -7.79
C LEU A 49 -4.70 -6.21 -6.68
N CYS A 50 -4.55 -5.01 -6.11
CA CYS A 50 -5.48 -4.52 -5.09
C CYS A 50 -6.92 -4.40 -5.63
N GLN A 51 -7.10 -3.95 -6.87
CA GLN A 51 -8.41 -3.90 -7.51
C GLN A 51 -9.00 -5.31 -7.70
N SER A 52 -8.19 -6.28 -8.13
CA SER A 52 -8.64 -7.67 -8.25
C SER A 52 -9.05 -8.28 -6.92
N LEU A 53 -8.32 -7.99 -5.84
CA LEU A 53 -8.65 -8.50 -4.50
C LEU A 53 -9.94 -7.90 -3.93
N ALA A 54 -10.27 -6.67 -4.30
CA ALA A 54 -11.55 -6.04 -3.95
C ALA A 54 -12.74 -6.58 -4.76
N GLY A 55 -12.49 -7.33 -5.83
CA GLY A 55 -13.52 -7.93 -6.67
C GLY A 55 -14.26 -9.10 -6.00
N LYS A 56 -15.45 -9.42 -6.52
CA LYS A 56 -16.22 -10.59 -6.09
C LYS A 56 -15.43 -11.88 -6.37
N ASN A 57 -15.57 -12.87 -5.49
CA ASN A 57 -14.92 -14.18 -5.61
C ASN A 57 -13.38 -14.12 -5.68
N SER A 58 -12.75 -13.06 -5.17
CA SER A 58 -11.29 -12.92 -5.14
C SER A 58 -10.60 -13.91 -4.17
N GLY A 59 -11.37 -14.57 -3.30
CA GLY A 59 -10.87 -15.41 -2.21
C GLY A 59 -10.57 -14.64 -0.93
N MET A 60 -10.78 -13.31 -0.91
CA MET A 60 -10.72 -12.53 0.32
C MET A 60 -11.88 -12.93 1.27
N PRO A 61 -11.66 -12.92 2.60
CA PRO A 61 -12.74 -13.14 3.56
C PRO A 61 -13.84 -12.06 3.45
N PRO A 62 -14.95 -12.14 4.20
CA PRO A 62 -15.94 -11.06 4.28
C PRO A 62 -15.47 -9.83 5.08
N GLY A 63 -15.78 -8.64 4.56
CA GLY A 63 -15.42 -7.35 5.15
C GLY A 63 -13.94 -6.93 5.21
N PRO A 64 -12.94 -7.60 4.60
CA PRO A 64 -11.57 -7.13 4.60
C PRO A 64 -11.41 -6.01 3.58
N ALA A 65 -10.46 -5.14 3.86
CA ALA A 65 -10.02 -4.14 2.91
C ALA A 65 -8.62 -4.50 2.40
N ALA A 66 -8.48 -4.63 1.07
CA ALA A 66 -7.18 -4.68 0.40
C ALA A 66 -6.82 -3.25 -0.04
N ILE A 67 -6.06 -2.53 0.77
CA ILE A 67 -5.79 -1.10 0.56
C ILE A 67 -4.32 -0.90 0.17
N PRO A 68 -4.02 -0.41 -1.04
CA PRO A 68 -2.66 -0.02 -1.36
C PRO A 68 -2.29 1.27 -0.65
N VAL A 69 -1.04 1.36 -0.19
CA VAL A 69 -0.44 2.59 0.34
C VAL A 69 0.45 3.17 -0.74
N LEU A 70 0.18 4.40 -1.19
CA LEU A 70 0.86 5.04 -2.31
C LEU A 70 1.66 6.26 -1.84
N PRO A 71 2.81 6.07 -1.16
CA PRO A 71 3.64 7.19 -0.76
C PRO A 71 4.27 7.87 -1.99
N VAL A 72 4.66 9.13 -1.80
CA VAL A 72 5.60 9.82 -2.70
C VAL A 72 7.02 9.48 -2.25
N THR A 73 7.41 10.02 -1.10
CA THR A 73 8.72 9.79 -0.49
C THR A 73 8.54 9.63 1.01
N LEU A 74 9.17 8.60 1.58
CA LEU A 74 9.19 8.38 3.02
C LEU A 74 10.42 9.06 3.62
N ASP A 75 10.22 9.71 4.75
CA ASP A 75 11.33 10.20 5.55
C ASP A 75 12.04 9.02 6.22
N SER A 76 13.21 8.62 5.71
CA SER A 76 13.98 7.51 6.23
C SER A 76 15.47 7.84 6.26
N PRO A 77 16.28 7.20 7.13
CA PRO A 77 17.71 7.45 7.20
C PRO A 77 18.43 7.24 5.85
N MET A 78 18.02 6.23 5.08
CA MET A 78 18.59 5.96 3.75
C MET A 78 18.25 7.07 2.76
N ASN A 79 16.99 7.51 2.73
CA ASN A 79 16.58 8.61 1.86
C ASN A 79 17.30 9.91 2.24
N ARG A 80 17.43 10.21 3.54
CA ARG A 80 18.23 11.36 4.02
C ARG A 80 19.68 11.31 3.55
N LYS A 81 20.29 10.13 3.57
CA LYS A 81 21.67 9.93 3.11
C LYS A 81 21.80 10.05 1.58
N SER A 82 20.84 9.53 0.82
CA SER A 82 20.90 9.48 -0.66
C SER A 82 20.47 10.77 -1.35
N MET A 83 19.70 11.62 -0.69
CA MET A 83 19.26 12.92 -1.20
C MET A 83 19.41 14.02 -0.12
N PRO A 84 20.64 14.35 0.30
CA PRO A 84 20.89 15.21 1.47
C PRO A 84 20.33 16.63 1.32
N GLU A 85 20.23 17.15 0.10
CA GLU A 85 19.72 18.50 -0.20
C GLU A 85 18.20 18.53 -0.47
N ALA A 86 17.49 17.41 -0.30
CA ALA A 86 16.03 17.37 -0.50
C ALA A 86 15.28 18.09 0.63
N ASP A 87 14.10 18.63 0.30
CA ASP A 87 13.19 19.18 1.31
C ASP A 87 12.44 18.05 2.04
N PHE A 88 12.95 17.65 3.20
CA PHE A 88 12.34 16.60 4.02
C PHE A 88 11.01 17.01 4.67
N SER A 89 10.62 18.29 4.65
CA SER A 89 9.29 18.70 5.13
C SER A 89 8.16 18.18 4.22
N SER A 90 8.49 17.87 2.96
CA SER A 90 7.58 17.26 1.98
C SER A 90 7.54 15.72 2.03
N CYS A 91 8.46 15.10 2.79
CA CYS A 91 8.52 13.64 2.93
C CYS A 91 7.59 13.17 4.04
N SER A 92 6.90 12.04 3.83
CA SER A 92 5.98 11.50 4.84
C SER A 92 6.76 10.84 5.99
N PRO A 93 6.55 11.25 7.25
CA PRO A 93 7.15 10.60 8.42
C PRO A 93 6.69 9.15 8.56
N LEU A 94 7.54 8.29 9.14
CA LEU A 94 7.19 6.88 9.36
C LEU A 94 6.10 6.72 10.43
N GLU A 95 6.10 7.59 11.43
CA GLU A 95 5.12 7.64 12.52
C GLU A 95 3.71 7.86 11.98
N PHE A 96 3.58 8.65 10.90
CA PHE A 96 2.31 8.86 10.23
C PHE A 96 1.76 7.55 9.64
N LEU A 97 2.61 6.74 9.00
CA LEU A 97 2.21 5.43 8.48
C LEU A 97 1.83 4.46 9.60
N VAL A 98 2.63 4.40 10.66
CA VAL A 98 2.36 3.54 11.82
C VAL A 98 1.01 3.90 12.44
N LYS A 99 0.75 5.19 12.69
CA LYS A 99 -0.53 5.66 13.21
C LYS A 99 -1.68 5.30 12.27
N THR A 100 -1.49 5.49 10.96
CA THR A 100 -2.51 5.16 9.95
C THR A 100 -2.86 3.67 9.96
N PHE A 101 -1.86 2.77 10.05
CA PHE A 101 -2.10 1.33 10.11
C PHE A 101 -2.77 0.92 11.42
N HIS A 102 -2.35 1.51 12.53
CA HIS A 102 -2.96 1.27 13.83
C HIS A 102 -4.45 1.68 13.83
N ASP A 103 -4.77 2.88 13.35
CA ASP A 103 -6.16 3.37 13.33
C ASP A 103 -7.06 2.52 12.41
N ARG A 104 -6.52 2.05 11.28
CA ARG A 104 -7.24 1.16 10.36
C ARG A 104 -7.50 -0.22 10.94
N THR A 105 -6.53 -0.81 11.64
CA THR A 105 -6.74 -2.12 12.29
C THR A 105 -7.77 -2.05 13.42
N GLN A 106 -8.02 -0.85 13.96
CA GLN A 106 -9.08 -0.57 14.92
C GLN A 106 -10.42 -0.12 14.28
N GLY A 107 -10.50 -0.02 12.94
CA GLY A 107 -11.70 0.39 12.22
C GLY A 107 -12.07 1.88 12.37
N LYS A 108 -11.12 2.74 12.77
CA LYS A 108 -11.37 4.18 13.04
C LYS A 108 -11.35 5.07 11.80
N THR A 109 -10.65 4.66 10.75
CA THR A 109 -10.43 5.45 9.52
C THR A 109 -10.45 4.53 8.30
N ASP A 110 -11.65 4.19 7.85
CA ASP A 110 -11.83 3.25 6.73
C ASP A 110 -12.35 4.01 5.50
N PRO A 111 -11.50 4.35 4.50
CA PRO A 111 -11.94 5.09 3.31
C PRO A 111 -12.91 4.28 2.43
N VAL A 112 -13.16 3.01 2.77
CA VAL A 112 -14.05 2.10 2.03
C VAL A 112 -15.42 1.92 2.73
N ARG A 113 -15.57 2.26 4.03
CA ARG A 113 -16.84 2.10 4.76
C ARG A 113 -17.79 3.30 4.68
N GLU A 114 -17.41 4.37 3.98
CA GLU A 114 -18.25 5.55 3.77
C GLU A 114 -19.12 5.48 2.49
N VAL A 115 -19.41 4.27 1.97
CA VAL A 115 -20.36 4.07 0.85
C VAL A 115 -21.34 2.96 1.16
#